data_AF-A0AAQ4E1W4-F1
#
_entry.id   AF-A0AAQ4E1W4-F1
#
_cell.length_a   1.000
_cell.length_b   1.000
_cell.length_c   1.000
_cell.angle_alpha   90.00
_cell.angle_beta   90.00
_cell.angle_gamma   90.00
#
_symmetry.space_group_name_H-M   'P 1'
#
loop_
_entity.id
_entity.type
_entity.pdbx_description
1 polymer ?
#
loop_
_entity_poly.entity_id
_entity_poly.type
_entity_poly.pdbx_seq_one_letter_code
_entity_poly.pdbx_strand_id
1 'polypeptide(L)'
;MCTILNACSYARYVFKSFDRNRNGAISFKDLLYCLSLLCFGSVQEKLRWAFSLYDVNGDGFITRQELRDVVCSVYALLGRRSSTDERALREHVDRVFQKMDVNQDGIVTMDEFMEICSKDDTIARSLTLLDTTL
;
A
#
# COMPACT_ATOMS: atom_id res chain seq x y z
N MET A 1 -4.42 28.92 3.15
CA MET A 1 -5.65 28.10 3.07
C MET A 1 -5.31 26.70 2.50
N CYS A 2 -4.24 26.09 3.03
CA CYS A 2 -3.52 24.98 2.40
C CYS A 2 -3.02 24.05 3.50
N THR A 3 -3.83 23.06 3.89
CA THR A 3 -3.38 21.88 4.70
C THR A 3 -4.45 20.80 4.86
N ILE A 4 -5.75 21.12 4.75
CA ILE A 4 -6.83 20.14 5.03
C ILE A 4 -7.15 19.22 3.84
N LEU A 5 -6.77 19.57 2.60
CA LEU A 5 -7.13 18.78 1.42
C LEU A 5 -6.26 17.53 1.17
N ASN A 6 -5.07 17.42 1.79
CA ASN A 6 -4.15 16.31 1.50
C ASN A 6 -4.50 15.03 2.26
N ALA A 7 -5.02 15.15 3.49
CA ALA A 7 -5.41 14.00 4.30
C ALA A 7 -6.60 13.22 3.70
N CYS A 8 -7.45 13.85 2.88
CA CYS A 8 -8.68 13.22 2.38
C CYS A 8 -8.44 12.01 1.47
N SER A 9 -7.40 12.03 0.64
CA SER A 9 -7.12 10.91 -0.27
C SER A 9 -6.59 9.71 0.49
N TYR A 10 -5.60 9.93 1.36
CA TYR A 10 -5.01 8.87 2.17
C TYR A 10 -5.98 8.33 3.23
N ALA A 11 -6.73 9.20 3.90
CA ALA A 11 -7.80 8.79 4.81
C ALA A 11 -8.84 7.91 4.10
N ARG A 12 -9.09 8.10 2.80
CA ARG A 12 -9.99 7.23 2.03
C ARG A 12 -9.41 5.86 1.74
N TYR A 13 -8.11 5.75 1.46
CA TYR A 13 -7.43 4.45 1.33
C TYR A 13 -7.38 3.72 2.67
N VAL A 14 -7.04 4.43 3.74
CA VAL A 14 -7.07 3.91 5.10
C VAL A 14 -8.48 3.47 5.47
N PHE A 15 -9.51 4.29 5.27
CA PHE A 15 -10.89 3.93 5.55
C PHE A 15 -11.35 2.70 4.76
N LYS A 16 -10.98 2.59 3.48
CA LYS A 16 -11.20 1.37 2.68
C LYS A 16 -10.50 0.14 3.27
N SER A 17 -9.29 0.30 3.81
CA SER A 17 -8.57 -0.82 4.45
C SER A 17 -9.21 -1.29 5.76
N PHE A 18 -9.94 -0.40 6.45
CA PHE A 18 -10.74 -0.74 7.63
C PHE A 18 -12.12 -1.31 7.25
N ASP A 19 -12.74 -0.81 6.18
CA ASP A 19 -14.06 -1.24 5.66
C ASP A 19 -14.00 -2.56 4.87
N ARG A 20 -13.80 -3.66 5.60
CA ARG A 20 -13.63 -5.00 5.03
C ARG A 20 -14.88 -5.56 4.36
N ASN A 21 -16.06 -5.16 4.83
CA ASN A 21 -17.34 -5.55 4.24
C ASN A 21 -17.77 -4.64 3.08
N ARG A 22 -16.95 -3.63 2.72
CA ARG A 22 -17.18 -2.66 1.64
C ARG A 22 -18.58 -2.03 1.71
N ASN A 23 -19.09 -1.83 2.91
CA ASN A 23 -20.44 -1.30 3.12
C ASN A 23 -20.44 0.25 3.24
N GLY A 24 -19.27 0.88 3.17
CA GLY A 24 -19.07 2.31 3.31
C GLY A 24 -19.03 2.80 4.77
N ALA A 25 -19.05 1.90 5.75
CA ALA A 25 -19.12 2.21 7.17
C ALA A 25 -18.27 1.24 8.03
N ILE A 26 -17.31 1.79 8.77
CA ILE A 26 -16.49 0.99 9.70
C ILE A 26 -17.33 0.59 10.91
N SER A 27 -17.60 -0.70 11.07
CA SER A 27 -18.28 -1.24 12.25
C SER A 27 -17.29 -1.31 13.42
N PHE A 28 -17.80 -1.33 14.67
CA PHE A 28 -16.93 -1.53 15.84
C PHE A 28 -16.10 -2.82 15.75
N LYS A 29 -16.66 -3.88 15.16
CA LYS A 29 -15.97 -5.14 14.90
C LYS A 29 -14.81 -4.99 13.91
N ASP A 30 -14.98 -4.17 12.88
CA ASP A 30 -13.94 -3.91 11.87
C ASP A 30 -12.79 -3.11 12.48
N LEU A 31 -13.12 -2.10 13.29
CA LEU A 31 -12.14 -1.34 14.06
C LEU A 31 -11.35 -2.23 15.04
N LEU A 32 -12.05 -3.11 15.77
CA LEU A 32 -11.45 -4.02 16.75
C LEU A 32 -10.52 -5.04 16.07
N TYR A 33 -10.93 -5.53 14.89
CA TYR A 33 -10.11 -6.42 14.09
C TYR A 33 -8.83 -5.73 13.62
N CYS A 34 -8.93 -4.52 13.07
CA CYS A 34 -7.75 -3.78 12.64
C CYS A 34 -6.82 -3.42 13.81
N LEU A 35 -7.35 -3.04 14.97
CA LEU A 35 -6.55 -2.83 16.17
C LEU A 35 -5.86 -4.13 16.64
N SER A 36 -6.57 -5.26 16.60
CA SER A 36 -5.97 -6.55 16.93
C SER A 36 -4.84 -6.93 15.97
N LEU A 37 -4.98 -6.58 14.69
CA LEU A 37 -3.99 -6.87 13.65
C LEU A 37 -2.77 -5.93 13.72
N LEU A 38 -2.98 -4.66 14.05
CA LEU A 38 -1.91 -3.68 14.28
C LEU A 38 -1.11 -4.01 15.56
N CYS A 39 -1.79 -4.28 16.66
CA CYS A 39 -1.18 -4.50 17.98
C CYS A 39 -0.66 -5.92 18.19
N PHE A 40 -1.35 -6.94 17.65
CA PHE A 40 -1.07 -8.35 17.94
C PHE A 40 -0.91 -9.22 16.67
N GLY A 41 -1.03 -8.64 15.47
CA GLY A 41 -0.91 -9.39 14.23
C GLY A 41 0.51 -9.92 14.02
N SER A 42 0.58 -11.15 13.55
CA SER A 42 1.82 -11.75 13.04
C SER A 42 2.36 -10.96 11.86
N VAL A 43 3.66 -11.11 11.56
CA VAL A 43 4.29 -10.46 10.39
C VAL A 43 3.54 -10.78 9.10
N GLN A 44 3.02 -12.01 8.96
CA GLN A 44 2.21 -12.40 7.80
C GLN A 44 0.86 -11.68 7.73
N GLU A 45 0.20 -11.42 8.85
CA GLU A 45 -1.06 -10.67 8.87
C GLU A 45 -0.83 -9.20 8.51
N LYS A 46 0.26 -8.61 9.01
CA LYS A 46 0.67 -7.25 8.65
C LYS A 46 1.00 -7.14 7.16
N LEU A 47 1.70 -8.12 6.61
CA LEU A 47 1.98 -8.19 5.16
C LEU A 47 0.69 -8.34 4.34
N ARG A 48 -0.27 -9.16 4.77
CA ARG A 48 -1.57 -9.28 4.09
C ARG A 48 -2.37 -7.98 4.12
N TRP A 49 -2.33 -7.27 5.24
CA TRP A 49 -2.97 -5.97 5.34
C TRP A 49 -2.28 -4.93 4.45
N ALA A 50 -0.95 -4.90 4.44
CA ALA A 50 -0.18 -4.06 3.53
C ALA A 50 -0.51 -4.38 2.07
N PHE A 51 -0.62 -5.66 1.68
CA PHE A 51 -1.04 -6.06 0.35
C PHE A 51 -2.44 -5.50 -0.01
N SER A 52 -3.40 -5.61 0.91
CA SER A 52 -4.74 -5.03 0.73
C SER A 52 -4.75 -3.50 0.63
N LEU A 53 -3.69 -2.82 1.08
CA LEU A 53 -3.56 -1.37 0.94
C LEU A 53 -3.04 -0.97 -0.45
N TYR A 54 -2.24 -1.84 -1.09
CA TYR A 54 -1.81 -1.67 -2.48
C TYR A 54 -2.86 -2.12 -3.50
N ASP A 55 -3.62 -3.17 -3.18
CA ASP A 55 -4.70 -3.70 -4.00
C ASP A 55 -5.96 -2.82 -3.90
N VAL A 56 -6.05 -1.81 -4.76
CA VAL A 56 -7.10 -0.77 -4.71
C VAL A 56 -8.45 -1.29 -5.19
N ASN A 57 -8.44 -2.19 -6.17
CA ASN A 57 -9.64 -2.81 -6.74
C ASN A 57 -10.12 -4.00 -5.88
N GLY A 58 -9.20 -4.59 -5.09
CA GLY A 58 -9.42 -5.69 -4.18
C GLY A 58 -9.74 -7.00 -4.90
N ASP A 59 -9.08 -7.27 -6.03
CA ASP A 59 -9.18 -8.48 -6.85
C ASP A 59 -8.16 -9.56 -6.42
N GLY A 60 -7.27 -9.24 -5.48
CA GLY A 60 -6.23 -10.13 -4.97
C GLY A 60 -4.91 -10.06 -5.74
N PHE A 61 -4.78 -9.12 -6.68
CA PHE A 61 -3.59 -8.92 -7.52
C PHE A 61 -3.20 -7.44 -7.52
N ILE A 62 -1.90 -7.15 -7.40
CA ILE A 62 -1.41 -5.77 -7.52
C ILE A 62 -0.93 -5.57 -8.96
N THR A 63 -1.63 -4.72 -9.69
CA THR A 63 -1.21 -4.31 -11.03
C THR A 63 -0.19 -3.17 -10.96
N ARG A 64 0.59 -2.98 -12.03
CA ARG A 64 1.54 -1.86 -12.15
C ARG A 64 0.85 -0.51 -11.98
N GLN A 65 -0.39 -0.41 -12.44
CA GLN A 65 -1.16 0.82 -12.36
C GLN A 65 -1.56 1.15 -10.92
N GLU A 66 -1.97 0.16 -10.15
CA GLU A 66 -2.33 0.32 -8.74
C GLU A 66 -1.13 0.68 -7.87
N LEU A 67 0.01 0.00 -8.08
CA LEU A 67 1.25 0.34 -7.39
C LEU A 67 1.65 1.81 -7.65
N ARG A 68 1.54 2.25 -8.90
CA ARG A 68 1.81 3.65 -9.28
C ARG A 68 0.86 4.61 -8.58
N ASP A 69 -0.43 4.31 -8.54
CA ASP A 69 -1.44 5.19 -7.96
C ASP A 69 -1.26 5.36 -6.45
N VAL A 70 -0.93 4.29 -5.73
CA VAL A 70 -0.66 4.32 -4.28
C VAL A 70 0.62 5.10 -3.99
N VAL A 71 1.71 4.81 -4.71
CA VAL A 71 2.99 5.51 -4.56
C VAL A 71 2.85 7.00 -4.90
N CYS A 72 2.11 7.35 -5.96
CA CYS A 72 1.83 8.74 -6.33
C CYS A 72 1.00 9.45 -5.25
N SER A 73 0.02 8.78 -4.66
CA SER A 73 -0.82 9.32 -3.59
C SER A 73 -0.02 9.65 -2.34
N VAL A 74 0.95 8.81 -1.97
CA VAL A 74 1.84 9.04 -0.82
C VAL A 74 2.79 10.20 -1.09
N TYR A 75 3.40 10.26 -2.26
CA TYR A 75 4.28 11.38 -2.62
C TYR A 75 3.52 12.71 -2.63
N ALA A 76 2.27 12.71 -3.11
CA ALA A 76 1.38 13.87 -3.01
C ALA A 76 1.11 14.26 -1.54
N LEU A 77 0.93 13.28 -0.65
CA LEU A 77 0.73 13.49 0.79
C LEU A 77 1.96 14.15 1.46
N LEU A 78 3.16 13.67 1.12
CA LEU A 78 4.44 14.15 1.66
C LEU A 78 4.85 15.55 1.15
N GLY A 79 4.05 16.17 0.27
CA GLY A 79 4.25 17.55 -0.17
C GLY A 79 5.51 17.78 -1.05
N ARG A 80 6.23 16.71 -1.41
CA ARG A 80 7.36 16.76 -2.35
C ARG A 80 6.84 16.76 -3.78
N ARG A 81 6.28 17.89 -4.22
CA ARG A 81 5.94 18.11 -5.63
C ARG A 81 7.06 18.92 -6.30
N SER A 82 8.00 18.22 -6.94
CA SER A 82 8.81 18.80 -8.01
C SER A 82 8.53 18.06 -9.32
N SER A 83 8.51 18.78 -10.44
CA SER A 83 8.35 18.19 -11.79
C SER A 83 9.48 17.23 -12.17
N THR A 84 10.59 17.24 -11.44
CA THR A 84 11.73 16.33 -11.59
C THR A 84 11.47 14.98 -10.92
N ASP A 85 10.57 14.90 -9.94
CA ASP A 85 10.27 13.68 -9.19
C ASP A 85 9.38 12.68 -9.95
N GLU A 86 8.55 13.10 -10.91
CA GLU A 86 7.64 12.16 -11.60
C GLU A 86 8.37 11.08 -12.41
N ARG A 87 9.50 11.43 -13.04
CA ARG A 87 10.34 10.45 -13.74
C ARG A 87 11.02 9.50 -12.76
N ALA A 88 11.61 10.04 -11.70
CA ALA A 88 12.24 9.24 -10.66
C ALA A 88 11.24 8.30 -9.94
N LEU A 89 10.01 8.77 -9.76
CA LEU A 89 8.89 8.01 -9.21
C LEU A 89 8.50 6.86 -10.14
N ARG A 90 8.33 7.15 -11.44
CA ARG A 90 8.00 6.12 -12.43
C ARG A 90 9.08 5.06 -12.51
N GLU A 91 10.34 5.47 -12.55
CA GLU A 91 11.46 4.52 -12.52
C GLU A 91 11.54 3.74 -11.21
N HIS A 92 11.20 4.36 -10.07
CA HIS A 92 11.14 3.66 -8.78
C HIS A 92 10.04 2.61 -8.77
N VAL A 93 8.82 2.97 -9.22
CA VAL A 93 7.70 2.04 -9.36
C VAL A 93 8.06 0.92 -10.33
N ASP A 94 8.64 1.21 -11.48
CA ASP A 94 9.02 0.20 -12.47
C ASP A 94 10.09 -0.75 -11.92
N ARG A 95 11.09 -0.25 -11.18
CA ARG A 95 12.11 -1.08 -10.52
C ARG A 95 11.52 -1.95 -9.40
N VAL A 96 10.63 -1.40 -8.58
CA VAL A 96 9.97 -2.15 -7.50
C VAL A 96 9.07 -3.21 -8.09
N PHE A 97 8.26 -2.86 -9.09
CA PHE A 97 7.36 -3.77 -9.77
C PHE A 97 8.12 -4.92 -10.43
N GLN A 98 9.21 -4.63 -11.16
CA GLN A 98 10.02 -5.66 -11.81
C GLN A 98 10.76 -6.57 -10.82
N LYS A 99 11.06 -6.06 -9.61
CA LYS A 99 11.57 -6.90 -8.54
C LYS A 99 10.47 -7.76 -7.92
N MET A 100 9.25 -7.21 -7.80
CA MET A 100 8.06 -7.86 -7.24
C MET A 100 7.48 -8.97 -8.12
N ASP A 101 7.48 -8.72 -9.41
CA ASP A 101 6.93 -9.58 -10.45
C ASP A 101 7.98 -10.61 -10.88
N VAL A 102 8.07 -11.72 -10.12
CA VAL A 102 9.07 -12.78 -10.32
C VAL A 102 8.78 -13.55 -11.60
N ASN A 103 7.51 -13.81 -11.88
CA ASN A 103 7.07 -14.59 -13.03
C ASN A 103 6.91 -13.73 -14.32
N GLN A 104 6.99 -12.40 -14.20
CA GLN A 104 6.84 -11.42 -15.28
C GLN A 104 5.50 -11.50 -16.02
N ASP A 105 4.44 -11.88 -15.32
CA ASP A 105 3.08 -11.95 -15.86
C ASP A 105 2.36 -10.57 -15.84
N GLY A 106 2.99 -9.56 -15.24
CA GLY A 106 2.46 -8.21 -15.15
C GLY A 106 1.49 -7.99 -13.99
N ILE A 107 1.35 -8.95 -13.07
CA ILE A 107 0.57 -8.87 -11.84
C ILE A 107 1.40 -9.39 -10.66
N VAL A 108 1.22 -8.80 -9.47
CA VAL A 108 1.90 -9.29 -8.26
C VAL A 108 0.88 -9.97 -7.37
N THR A 109 1.05 -11.27 -7.20
CA THR A 109 0.21 -12.09 -6.33
C THR A 109 0.63 -11.97 -4.86
N MET A 110 -0.26 -12.36 -3.94
CA MET A 110 0.06 -12.40 -2.50
C MET A 110 1.28 -13.30 -2.21
N ASP A 111 1.41 -14.43 -2.92
CA ASP A 111 2.50 -15.37 -2.70
C ASP A 111 3.84 -14.76 -3.14
N GLU A 112 3.89 -14.08 -4.28
CA GLU A 112 5.08 -13.36 -4.75
C GLU A 112 5.45 -12.22 -3.81
N PHE A 113 4.44 -11.47 -3.33
CA PHE A 113 4.65 -10.41 -2.35
C PHE A 113 5.24 -10.94 -1.05
N MET A 114 4.74 -12.07 -0.54
CA MET A 114 5.29 -12.72 0.66
C MET A 114 6.70 -13.27 0.43
N GLU A 115 6.94 -13.89 -0.72
CA GLU A 115 8.25 -14.44 -1.07
C GLU A 115 9.31 -13.34 -1.13
N ILE A 116 8.97 -12.19 -1.69
CA ILE A 116 9.88 -11.06 -1.83
C ILE A 116 10.08 -10.31 -0.52
N CYS A 117 9.03 -10.11 0.26
CA CYS A 117 9.18 -9.57 1.60
C CYS A 117 10.03 -10.49 2.49
N SER A 118 10.07 -11.79 2.21
CA SER A 118 10.94 -12.76 2.90
C SER A 118 12.37 -12.79 2.35
N LYS A 119 12.57 -12.45 1.07
CA LYS A 119 13.88 -12.50 0.38
C LYS A 119 14.65 -11.17 0.41
N ASP A 120 13.97 -10.03 0.35
CA ASP A 120 14.60 -8.70 0.25
C ASP A 120 14.04 -7.77 1.34
N ASP A 121 14.76 -7.71 2.48
CA ASP A 121 14.46 -6.82 3.61
C ASP A 121 14.39 -5.34 3.21
N THR A 122 15.05 -4.94 2.12
CA THR A 122 15.08 -3.55 1.64
C THR A 122 13.74 -3.15 1.05
N ILE A 123 13.10 -4.08 0.32
CA ILE A 123 11.77 -3.89 -0.25
C ILE A 123 10.74 -3.94 0.88
N ALA A 124 10.84 -4.92 1.77
CA ALA A 124 9.98 -5.00 2.96
C ALA A 124 10.04 -3.70 3.78
N ARG A 125 11.23 -3.14 4.00
CA ARG A 125 11.41 -1.84 4.68
C ARG A 125 10.87 -0.66 3.89
N SER A 126 11.02 -0.63 2.58
CA SER A 126 10.48 0.45 1.74
C SER A 126 8.95 0.43 1.71
N LEU A 127 8.34 -0.76 1.77
CA LEU A 127 6.89 -0.95 1.84
C LEU A 127 6.33 -0.72 3.24
N THR A 128 7.06 -1.07 4.30
CA THR A 128 6.67 -0.81 5.70
C THR A 128 6.98 0.61 6.15
N LEU A 129 7.86 1.34 5.45
CA LEU A 129 8.04 2.79 5.68
C LEU A 129 6.76 3.59 5.39
N LEU A 130 5.90 3.08 4.50
CA LEU A 130 4.54 3.61 4.30
C LEU A 130 3.63 3.41 5.51
N ASP A 131 3.95 2.43 6.36
CA ASP A 131 3.26 2.12 7.62
C ASP A 131 3.81 2.96 8.79
N THR A 132 5.09 3.36 8.75
CA THR A 132 5.78 4.02 9.89
C THR A 132 5.55 5.53 9.96
N THR A 133 4.99 6.15 8.90
CA THR A 133 4.62 7.58 8.91
C THR A 133 3.17 7.84 9.36
N LEU A 134 2.46 6.80 9.78
CA LEU A 134 1.17 6.88 10.48
C LEU A 134 1.36 6.85 12.00
#